data_AF-A0A0D0H8Q6-F1
#
_entry.id   AF-A0A0D0H8Q6-F1
#
_cell.length_a   1.000
_cell.length_b   1.000
_cell.length_c   1.000
_cell.angle_alpha   90.00
_cell.angle_beta   90.00
_cell.angle_gamma   90.00
#
_symmetry.space_group_name_H-M   'P 1'
#
loop_
_entity.id
_entity.type
_entity.pdbx_description
1 polymer ?
#
loop_
_entity_poly.entity_id
_entity_poly.type
_entity_poly.pdbx_seq_one_letter_code
_entity_poly.pdbx_strand_id
1 'polypeptide(L)'
;MHPEQTSNPESGEDDARHRMLVVLEVGGYLTKEQAGQARQRLKDKPDEIPVSDDIRHLLDWLIVEGYTTEEAEAKATRNLMETRFDDIRAQIVLLQLLKDLDPPQFGRRFDELVELAQSEQKRKQTFIGLGGLAVALATGAYLLWPASTPTCGASETVETLNSIMFDVRMDMIRKNTMATRDLGSETYPRISNHREIGYDESNRSRGCVADMSIADLHTNIGYVVRPNEKGKGNFVVQTFPPEYVIARYNEQGLNPKLGAPVGREAISTAFMAGVVGFDSKVSRMSPSYGKLLPGDDTPTTMESSVLGVVPAANCKQIDSDHVSCPLLIDYRDRLLGAFGAPSMLQLKGDFTFVKDGGGWKTADDFSETLTKALVERRIAKVYGEEVAEKMNAQK
;
A
#
# COMPACT_ATOMS: atom_id res chain seq x y z
N MET A 1 52.47 -8.57 -14.90
CA MET A 1 52.10 -7.51 -13.94
C MET A 1 50.77 -6.93 -14.38
N HIS A 2 49.68 -7.50 -13.89
CA HIS A 2 48.34 -6.95 -14.03
C HIS A 2 48.06 -6.14 -12.75
N PRO A 3 47.54 -4.90 -12.85
CA PRO A 3 47.04 -4.22 -11.68
C PRO A 3 45.66 -4.80 -11.34
N GLU A 4 45.52 -5.23 -10.09
CA GLU A 4 44.22 -5.50 -9.45
C GLU A 4 43.36 -4.24 -9.54
N GLN A 5 42.26 -4.34 -10.30
CA GLN A 5 41.14 -3.43 -10.17
C GLN A 5 40.41 -3.82 -8.89
N THR A 6 40.62 -3.02 -7.84
CA THR A 6 39.70 -2.94 -6.70
C THR A 6 38.32 -2.53 -7.24
N SER A 7 37.40 -3.47 -7.25
CA SER A 7 35.98 -3.22 -7.44
C SER A 7 35.49 -2.29 -6.34
N ASN A 8 35.18 -1.05 -6.69
CA ASN A 8 34.25 -0.23 -5.89
C ASN A 8 32.90 -0.96 -5.88
N PRO A 9 32.27 -1.21 -4.71
CA PRO A 9 30.88 -1.58 -4.71
C PRO A 9 30.05 -0.38 -5.19
N GLU A 10 29.22 -0.67 -6.18
CA GLU A 10 28.33 0.25 -6.85
C GLU A 10 27.28 0.85 -5.88
N SER A 11 26.87 2.05 -6.26
CA SER A 11 25.62 2.74 -5.91
C SER A 11 24.58 2.00 -5.05
N GLY A 12 24.41 2.48 -3.80
CA GLY A 12 23.10 2.79 -3.21
C GLY A 12 22.03 1.69 -3.19
N GLU A 13 22.42 0.44 -2.95
CA GLU A 13 21.47 -0.61 -2.62
C GLU A 13 21.01 -0.41 -1.16
N ASP A 14 19.70 -0.26 -0.97
CA ASP A 14 19.11 -0.06 0.34
C ASP A 14 19.11 -1.36 1.14
N ASP A 15 20.14 -1.48 1.97
CA ASP A 15 20.49 -2.66 2.73
C ASP A 15 19.34 -3.16 3.62
N ALA A 16 18.81 -4.35 3.31
CA ALA A 16 17.72 -4.98 4.04
C ALA A 16 17.94 -5.04 5.55
N ARG A 17 19.21 -5.10 6.00
CA ARG A 17 19.60 -5.12 7.41
C ARG A 17 19.13 -3.87 8.16
N HIS A 18 19.12 -2.70 7.54
CA HIS A 18 18.59 -1.48 8.16
C HIS A 18 17.10 -1.61 8.50
N ARG A 19 16.31 -2.13 7.56
CA ARG A 19 14.87 -2.35 7.75
C ARG A 19 14.60 -3.36 8.85
N MET A 20 15.31 -4.49 8.85
CA MET A 20 15.18 -5.51 9.89
C MET A 20 15.54 -4.98 11.29
N LEU A 21 16.57 -4.14 11.41
CA LEU A 21 16.92 -3.50 12.69
C LEU A 21 15.79 -2.59 13.22
N VAL A 22 15.09 -1.87 12.34
CA VAL A 22 13.92 -1.07 12.73
C VAL A 22 12.75 -1.97 13.14
N VAL A 23 12.48 -3.05 12.41
CA VAL A 23 11.43 -4.01 12.76
C VAL A 23 11.71 -4.67 14.12
N LEU A 24 12.96 -5.04 14.40
CA LEU A 24 13.38 -5.58 15.69
C LEU A 24 13.27 -4.54 16.83
N GLU A 25 13.54 -3.26 16.56
CA GLU A 25 13.32 -2.16 17.51
C GLU A 25 11.83 -1.98 17.83
N VAL A 26 10.97 -1.91 16.80
CA VAL A 26 9.51 -1.79 16.97
C VAL A 26 8.93 -3.02 17.66
N GLY A 27 9.47 -4.21 17.39
CA GLY A 27 9.12 -5.46 18.06
C GLY A 27 9.63 -5.59 19.49
N GLY A 28 10.47 -4.67 19.96
CA GLY A 28 11.04 -4.70 21.30
C GLY A 28 12.14 -5.75 21.50
N TYR A 29 12.65 -6.36 20.42
CA TYR A 29 13.82 -7.25 20.43
C TYR A 29 15.12 -6.47 20.64
N LEU A 30 15.11 -5.20 20.23
CA LEU A 30 16.16 -4.23 20.49
C LEU A 30 15.57 -3.00 21.17
N THR A 31 16.29 -2.44 22.13
CA THR A 31 16.06 -1.06 22.57
C THR A 31 16.52 -0.09 21.48
N LYS A 32 16.02 1.15 21.53
CA LYS A 32 16.44 2.24 20.62
C LYS A 32 17.96 2.44 20.59
N GLU A 33 18.62 2.28 21.74
CA GLU A 33 20.07 2.42 21.86
C GLU A 33 20.80 1.26 21.17
N GLN A 34 20.41 0.02 21.46
CA GLN A 34 20.99 -1.18 20.82
C GLN A 34 20.81 -1.16 19.29
N ALA A 35 19.61 -0.81 18.83
CA ALA A 35 19.33 -0.65 17.40
C ALA A 35 20.15 0.49 16.77
N GLY A 36 20.34 1.60 17.50
CA GLY A 36 21.21 2.70 17.08
C GLY A 36 22.67 2.27 16.91
N GLN A 37 23.22 1.53 17.87
CA GLN A 37 24.59 1.01 17.81
C GLN A 37 24.77 0.01 16.65
N ALA A 38 23.83 -0.91 16.47
CA ALA A 38 23.87 -1.87 15.37
C ALA A 38 23.80 -1.17 14.00
N ARG A 39 22.93 -0.17 13.83
CA ARG A 39 22.86 0.66 12.61
C ARG A 39 24.16 1.45 12.36
N GLN A 40 24.80 1.94 13.42
CA GLN A 40 26.08 2.64 13.29
C GLN A 40 27.19 1.67 12.85
N ARG A 41 27.25 0.46 13.42
CA ARG A 41 28.21 -0.56 12.97
C ARG A 41 27.94 -1.01 11.53
N LEU A 42 26.67 -1.11 11.13
CA LEU A 42 26.31 -1.40 9.73
C LEU A 42 26.87 -0.35 8.78
N LYS A 43 26.80 0.94 9.17
CA LYS A 43 27.34 2.05 8.40
C LYS A 43 28.87 2.06 8.37
N ASP A 44 29.52 1.82 9.50
CA ASP A 44 30.98 1.94 9.62
C ASP A 44 31.70 0.70 9.08
N LYS A 45 31.09 -0.48 9.19
CA LYS A 45 31.68 -1.78 8.89
C LYS A 45 30.63 -2.76 8.34
N PRO A 46 30.09 -2.52 7.14
CA PRO A 46 29.01 -3.34 6.59
C PRO A 46 29.38 -4.81 6.41
N ASP A 47 30.65 -5.13 6.17
CA ASP A 47 31.12 -6.49 5.95
C ASP A 47 31.17 -7.35 7.24
N GLU A 48 31.10 -6.73 8.42
CA GLU A 48 31.07 -7.45 9.71
C GLU A 48 29.67 -7.95 10.09
N ILE A 49 28.62 -7.43 9.43
CA ILE A 49 27.23 -7.82 9.69
C ILE A 49 26.81 -8.83 8.62
N PRO A 50 26.16 -9.96 8.97
CA PRO A 50 25.79 -10.97 7.98
C PRO A 50 24.84 -10.37 6.94
N VAL A 51 25.22 -10.46 5.66
CA VAL A 51 24.34 -10.15 4.53
C VAL A 51 23.28 -11.24 4.47
N SER A 52 22.08 -10.92 4.94
CA SER A 52 20.95 -11.83 4.99
C SER A 52 19.67 -11.02 4.87
N ASP A 53 18.70 -11.55 4.12
CA ASP A 53 17.32 -11.06 4.06
C ASP A 53 16.41 -11.72 5.12
N ASP A 54 17.00 -12.59 5.94
CA ASP A 54 16.33 -13.31 7.00
C ASP A 54 16.56 -12.63 8.37
N ILE A 55 15.47 -12.14 8.94
CA ILE A 55 15.44 -11.46 10.23
C ILE A 55 15.83 -12.39 11.39
N ARG A 56 15.64 -13.71 11.28
CA ARG A 56 16.09 -14.70 12.26
C ARG A 56 17.60 -14.73 12.32
N HIS A 57 18.25 -14.86 11.17
CA HIS A 57 19.71 -14.86 11.08
C HIS A 57 20.32 -13.56 11.63
N LEU A 58 19.71 -12.41 11.33
CA LEU A 58 20.18 -11.13 11.88
C LEU A 58 20.03 -11.07 13.40
N LEU A 59 18.89 -11.53 13.94
CA LEU A 59 18.68 -11.56 15.39
C LEU A 59 19.67 -12.48 16.11
N ASP A 60 19.92 -13.66 15.57
CA ASP A 60 20.88 -14.61 16.13
C ASP A 60 22.30 -14.00 16.18
N TRP A 61 22.70 -13.29 15.11
CA TRP A 61 23.96 -12.53 15.10
C TRP A 61 23.99 -11.42 16.14
N LEU A 62 22.90 -10.66 16.30
CA LEU A 62 22.81 -9.59 17.31
C LEU A 62 22.93 -10.14 18.74
N ILE A 63 22.43 -11.35 18.99
CA ILE A 63 22.59 -12.05 20.28
C ILE A 63 24.05 -12.45 20.49
N VAL A 64 24.68 -13.07 19.48
CA VAL A 64 26.08 -13.51 19.55
C VAL A 64 27.05 -12.34 19.76
N GLU A 65 26.81 -11.22 19.09
CA GLU A 65 27.61 -9.99 19.22
C GLU A 65 27.25 -9.15 20.46
N GLY A 66 26.29 -9.61 21.28
CA GLY A 66 25.95 -8.99 22.55
C GLY A 66 25.13 -7.70 22.46
N TYR A 67 24.51 -7.41 21.31
CA TYR A 67 23.55 -6.31 21.18
C TYR A 67 22.26 -6.59 21.93
N THR A 68 21.85 -7.86 22.02
CA THR A 68 20.67 -8.30 22.77
C THR A 68 20.93 -9.68 23.38
N THR A 69 19.93 -10.28 24.05
CA THR A 69 20.07 -11.58 24.71
C THR A 69 18.92 -12.51 24.35
N GLU A 70 19.13 -13.82 24.49
CA GLU A 70 18.05 -14.81 24.36
C GLU A 70 16.90 -14.55 25.34
N GLU A 71 17.21 -14.02 26.54
CA GLU A 71 16.20 -13.63 27.53
C GLU A 71 15.37 -12.43 27.06
N ALA A 72 16.00 -11.43 26.44
CA ALA A 72 15.34 -10.27 25.86
C ALA A 72 14.48 -10.68 24.65
N GLU A 73 14.98 -11.56 23.80
CA GLU A 73 14.20 -12.17 22.72
C GLU A 73 12.96 -12.89 23.27
N ALA A 74 13.13 -13.81 24.22
CA ALA A 74 12.03 -14.57 24.81
C ALA A 74 11.00 -13.64 25.50
N LYS A 75 11.46 -12.53 26.08
CA LYS A 75 10.58 -11.48 26.64
C LYS A 75 9.82 -10.74 25.53
N ALA A 76 10.48 -10.32 24.46
CA ALA A 76 9.84 -9.63 23.33
C ALA A 76 8.79 -10.51 22.65
N THR A 77 9.15 -11.77 22.37
CA THR A 77 8.24 -12.79 21.83
C THR A 77 7.03 -12.99 22.75
N ARG A 78 7.22 -13.17 24.06
CA ARG A 78 6.09 -13.29 25.00
C ARG A 78 5.22 -12.05 25.02
N ASN A 79 5.79 -10.85 25.03
CA ASN A 79 5.02 -9.61 25.01
C ASN A 79 4.15 -9.51 23.76
N LEU A 80 4.67 -9.89 22.59
CA LEU A 80 3.91 -9.93 21.34
C LEU A 80 2.77 -10.95 21.38
N MET A 81 2.92 -12.06 22.10
CA MET A 81 1.88 -13.08 22.23
C MET A 81 0.82 -12.73 23.28
N GLU A 82 1.23 -12.20 24.43
CA GLU A 82 0.38 -12.11 25.63
C GLU A 82 -0.25 -10.73 25.85
N THR A 83 0.38 -9.65 25.37
CA THR A 83 -0.10 -8.30 25.67
C THR A 83 -1.41 -8.05 24.92
N ARG A 84 -2.39 -7.42 25.61
CA ARG A 84 -3.53 -6.79 24.93
C ARG A 84 -3.05 -5.45 24.41
N PHE A 85 -3.05 -5.29 23.10
CA PHE A 85 -2.58 -4.08 22.46
C PHE A 85 -3.70 -3.05 22.37
N ASP A 86 -3.34 -1.79 22.56
CA ASP A 86 -4.25 -0.66 22.34
C ASP A 86 -4.58 -0.51 20.85
N ASP A 87 -3.66 -0.91 19.96
CA ASP A 87 -3.87 -0.99 18.51
C ASP A 87 -3.56 -2.39 17.95
N ILE A 88 -4.60 -3.22 17.85
CA ILE A 88 -4.54 -4.57 17.25
C ILE A 88 -4.01 -4.53 15.80
N ARG A 89 -4.22 -3.42 15.07
CA ARG A 89 -3.84 -3.29 13.65
C ARG A 89 -2.32 -3.19 13.49
N ALA A 90 -1.69 -2.43 14.37
CA ALA A 90 -0.23 -2.34 14.49
C ALA A 90 0.40 -3.70 14.72
N GLN A 91 -0.18 -4.46 15.64
CA GLN A 91 0.30 -5.78 15.99
C GLN A 91 0.20 -6.77 14.82
N ILE A 92 -0.91 -6.77 14.07
CA ILE A 92 -1.06 -7.64 12.89
C ILE A 92 0.02 -7.35 11.85
N VAL A 93 0.30 -6.08 11.56
CA VAL A 93 1.38 -5.68 10.62
C VAL A 93 2.74 -6.14 11.14
N LEU A 94 3.01 -5.94 12.43
CA LEU A 94 4.28 -6.33 13.05
C LEU A 94 4.51 -7.84 13.05
N LEU A 95 3.50 -8.63 13.36
CA LEU A 95 3.58 -10.10 13.29
C LEU A 95 3.85 -10.60 11.88
N GLN A 96 3.28 -9.93 10.86
CA GLN A 96 3.56 -10.26 9.47
C GLN A 96 5.04 -10.01 9.11
N LEU A 97 5.66 -8.98 9.69
CA LEU A 97 7.07 -8.62 9.46
C LEU A 97 8.04 -9.50 10.24
N LEU A 98 7.62 -9.98 11.41
CA LEU A 98 8.43 -10.81 12.29
C LEU A 98 8.20 -12.31 12.08
N LYS A 99 7.30 -12.71 11.18
CA LYS A 99 6.82 -14.10 11.02
C LYS A 99 7.94 -15.15 10.96
N ASP A 100 9.10 -14.79 10.41
CA ASP A 100 10.21 -15.72 10.20
C ASP A 100 11.04 -15.95 11.48
N LEU A 101 10.86 -15.13 12.52
CA LEU A 101 11.44 -15.36 13.84
C LEU A 101 10.87 -16.62 14.50
N ASP A 102 9.55 -16.76 14.55
CA ASP A 102 8.89 -17.96 15.09
C ASP A 102 7.63 -18.28 14.25
N PRO A 103 7.79 -18.91 13.08
CA PRO A 103 6.70 -19.13 12.13
C PRO A 103 5.45 -19.80 12.72
N PRO A 104 5.54 -20.89 13.52
CA PRO A 104 4.35 -21.55 14.04
C PRO A 104 3.64 -20.76 15.15
N GLN A 105 4.35 -19.99 15.97
CA GLN A 105 3.71 -19.17 17.01
C GLN A 105 3.12 -17.89 16.42
N PHE A 106 3.87 -17.20 15.57
CA PHE A 106 3.43 -15.93 14.98
C PHE A 106 2.35 -16.12 13.95
N GLY A 107 2.38 -17.18 13.15
CA GLY A 107 1.29 -17.53 12.23
C GLY A 107 -0.04 -17.72 12.97
N ARG A 108 -0.03 -18.51 14.06
CA ARG A 108 -1.24 -18.72 14.89
C ARG A 108 -1.74 -17.42 15.51
N ARG A 109 -0.84 -16.65 16.11
CA ARG A 109 -1.22 -15.38 16.75
C ARG A 109 -1.73 -14.35 15.75
N PHE A 110 -1.13 -14.30 14.57
CA PHE A 110 -1.58 -13.47 13.47
C PHE A 110 -3.00 -13.86 13.05
N ASP A 111 -3.26 -15.15 12.82
CA ASP A 111 -4.58 -15.65 12.46
C ASP A 111 -5.62 -15.34 13.56
N GLU A 112 -5.28 -15.52 14.83
CA GLU A 112 -6.13 -15.17 15.97
C GLU A 112 -6.48 -13.67 16.01
N LEU A 113 -5.51 -12.79 15.78
CA LEU A 113 -5.73 -11.34 15.83
C LEU A 113 -6.48 -10.84 14.59
N VAL A 114 -6.20 -11.42 13.42
CA VAL A 114 -7.00 -11.18 12.21
C VAL A 114 -8.42 -11.65 12.46
N GLU A 115 -8.63 -12.83 13.03
CA GLU A 115 -9.96 -13.33 13.39
C GLU A 115 -10.61 -12.43 14.45
N LEU A 116 -9.88 -11.96 15.46
CA LEU A 116 -10.40 -11.06 16.49
C LEU A 116 -10.82 -9.73 15.87
N ALA A 117 -9.95 -9.09 15.09
CA ALA A 117 -10.25 -7.84 14.39
C ALA A 117 -11.40 -8.01 13.40
N GLN A 118 -11.43 -9.14 12.69
CA GLN A 118 -12.54 -9.53 11.83
C GLN A 118 -13.79 -9.85 12.63
N SER A 119 -13.72 -10.38 13.84
CA SER A 119 -14.87 -10.69 14.68
C SER A 119 -15.42 -9.42 15.32
N GLU A 120 -14.58 -8.43 15.62
CA GLU A 120 -15.00 -7.10 16.02
C GLU A 120 -15.62 -6.38 14.85
N GLN A 121 -15.02 -6.47 13.67
CA GLN A 121 -15.57 -5.94 12.43
C GLN A 121 -16.85 -6.67 12.01
N LYS A 122 -16.90 -8.00 12.14
CA LYS A 122 -18.06 -8.84 11.85
C LYS A 122 -19.11 -8.61 12.89
N ARG A 123 -18.84 -8.55 14.18
CA ARG A 123 -19.83 -8.17 15.21
C ARG A 123 -20.32 -6.74 14.99
N LYS A 124 -19.47 -5.85 14.50
CA LYS A 124 -19.90 -4.56 13.97
C LYS A 124 -20.78 -4.78 12.73
N GLN A 125 -20.48 -5.71 11.81
CA GLN A 125 -21.20 -6.08 10.56
C GLN A 125 -22.38 -7.07 10.66
N THR A 126 -22.57 -7.89 11.69
CA THR A 126 -23.73 -8.75 11.88
C THR A 126 -24.91 -7.91 12.37
N PHE A 127 -24.62 -6.70 12.87
CA PHE A 127 -25.57 -5.60 13.03
C PHE A 127 -25.77 -4.78 11.73
N ILE A 128 -25.18 -5.21 10.60
CA ILE A 128 -25.13 -4.50 9.32
C ILE A 128 -25.40 -5.48 8.19
N GLY A 129 -26.67 -5.64 7.81
CA GLY A 129 -27.02 -6.41 6.63
C GLY A 129 -26.29 -5.90 5.36
N LEU A 130 -25.81 -6.87 4.57
CA LEU A 130 -25.15 -6.76 3.25
C LEU A 130 -25.53 -5.51 2.43
N GLY A 131 -24.51 -4.80 1.92
CA GLY A 131 -24.71 -3.66 1.02
C GLY A 131 -23.46 -3.09 0.35
N GLY A 132 -22.78 -3.90 -0.47
CA GLY A 132 -22.34 -3.50 -1.81
C GLY A 132 -21.01 -2.78 -2.02
N LEU A 133 -20.17 -3.37 -2.87
CA LEU A 133 -19.19 -2.66 -3.70
C LEU A 133 -18.67 -3.55 -4.85
N ALA A 134 -19.46 -3.65 -5.93
CA ALA A 134 -19.02 -4.32 -7.15
C ALA A 134 -17.77 -3.62 -7.76
N VAL A 135 -16.61 -4.24 -7.61
CA VAL A 135 -15.37 -3.89 -8.33
C VAL A 135 -15.33 -4.74 -9.61
N ALA A 136 -15.35 -4.07 -10.77
CA ALA A 136 -14.99 -4.69 -12.03
C ALA A 136 -13.74 -3.99 -12.58
N LEU A 137 -12.66 -4.77 -12.71
CA LEU A 137 -11.51 -4.48 -13.55
C LEU A 137 -11.77 -5.14 -14.92
N ALA A 138 -11.66 -4.38 -16.01
CA ALA A 138 -11.07 -4.85 -17.27
C ALA A 138 -11.04 -3.73 -18.32
N THR A 139 -9.87 -3.59 -18.95
CA THR A 139 -9.57 -2.74 -20.11
C THR A 139 -10.31 -3.16 -21.39
N GLY A 140 -10.83 -2.17 -22.14
CA GLY A 140 -10.83 -2.19 -23.61
C GLY A 140 -12.16 -1.91 -24.32
N ALA A 141 -12.29 -0.71 -24.92
CA ALA A 141 -12.73 -0.41 -26.31
C ALA A 141 -13.23 1.05 -26.42
N TYR A 142 -12.42 1.95 -27.02
CA TYR A 142 -12.48 3.41 -26.80
C TYR A 142 -13.21 4.27 -27.87
N LEU A 143 -13.83 3.70 -28.90
CA LEU A 143 -14.11 4.48 -30.13
C LEU A 143 -15.55 5.04 -30.31
N LEU A 144 -16.49 4.86 -29.37
CA LEU A 144 -17.90 5.24 -29.58
C LEU A 144 -18.61 5.98 -28.42
N TRP A 145 -17.86 6.61 -27.50
CA TRP A 145 -18.43 7.25 -26.30
C TRP A 145 -18.37 8.80 -26.31
N PRO A 146 -19.35 9.51 -25.72
CA PRO A 146 -19.44 10.98 -25.75
C PRO A 146 -18.26 11.66 -25.05
N ALA A 147 -17.75 12.76 -25.61
CA ALA A 147 -16.36 13.22 -25.47
C ALA A 147 -15.81 13.53 -24.07
N SER A 148 -16.61 13.69 -23.01
CA SER A 148 -16.05 13.95 -21.67
C SER A 148 -16.97 13.49 -20.55
N THR A 149 -16.38 13.06 -19.44
CA THR A 149 -17.10 12.84 -18.18
C THR A 149 -17.53 14.18 -17.56
N PRO A 150 -18.65 14.19 -16.81
CA PRO A 150 -19.14 15.41 -16.17
C PRO A 150 -18.08 16.09 -15.29
N THR A 151 -18.25 17.40 -15.07
CA THR A 151 -17.35 18.16 -14.18
C THR A 151 -17.59 17.80 -12.73
N CYS A 152 -16.59 18.03 -11.87
CA CYS A 152 -16.65 17.66 -10.45
C CYS A 152 -17.88 18.24 -9.71
N GLY A 153 -18.34 19.43 -10.10
CA GLY A 153 -19.49 20.11 -9.51
C GLY A 153 -20.79 20.02 -10.33
N ALA A 154 -20.84 19.19 -11.38
CA ALA A 154 -22.07 18.97 -12.15
C ALA A 154 -23.15 18.39 -11.23
N SER A 155 -24.41 18.82 -11.39
CA SER A 155 -25.52 18.41 -10.52
C SER A 155 -25.66 16.89 -10.42
N GLU A 156 -25.51 16.18 -11.54
CA GLU A 156 -25.56 14.72 -11.62
C GLU A 156 -24.40 14.03 -10.87
N THR A 157 -23.20 14.62 -10.86
CA THR A 157 -22.04 14.12 -10.13
C THR A 157 -22.22 14.33 -8.63
N VAL A 158 -22.68 15.53 -8.25
CA VAL A 158 -22.96 15.89 -6.85
C VAL A 158 -24.11 15.04 -6.30
N GLU A 159 -25.15 14.79 -7.08
CA GLU A 159 -26.27 13.92 -6.71
C GLU A 159 -25.82 12.47 -6.50
N THR A 160 -25.02 11.93 -7.43
CA THR A 160 -24.46 10.58 -7.29
C THR A 160 -23.56 10.47 -6.06
N LEU A 161 -22.69 11.46 -5.83
CA LEU A 161 -21.81 11.49 -4.66
C LEU A 161 -22.61 11.62 -3.35
N ASN A 162 -23.62 12.48 -3.31
CA ASN A 162 -24.52 12.60 -2.17
C ASN A 162 -25.32 11.31 -1.92
N SER A 163 -25.73 10.61 -2.97
CA SER A 163 -26.36 9.28 -2.85
C SER A 163 -25.40 8.28 -2.22
N ILE A 164 -24.14 8.22 -2.68
CA ILE A 164 -23.11 7.36 -2.08
C ILE A 164 -22.90 7.70 -0.60
N MET A 165 -22.79 8.98 -0.26
CA MET A 165 -22.58 9.41 1.13
C MET A 165 -23.82 9.18 2.00
N PHE A 166 -25.02 9.33 1.43
CA PHE A 166 -26.26 8.98 2.07
C PHE A 166 -26.35 7.49 2.33
N ASP A 167 -25.99 6.64 1.37
CA ASP A 167 -25.95 5.19 1.54
C ASP A 167 -24.93 4.80 2.60
N VAL A 168 -23.71 5.34 2.58
CA VAL A 168 -22.70 5.14 3.63
C VAL A 168 -23.23 5.56 5.00
N ARG A 169 -23.96 6.68 5.09
CA ARG A 169 -24.57 7.14 6.34
C ARG A 169 -25.71 6.23 6.78
N MET A 170 -26.63 5.89 5.89
CA MET A 170 -27.78 5.04 6.20
C MET A 170 -27.33 3.66 6.62
N ASP A 171 -26.28 3.16 5.97
CA ASP A 171 -25.52 2.01 6.38
C ASP A 171 -25.03 2.26 7.82
N MET A 172 -24.22 3.30 8.12
CA MET A 172 -23.76 3.72 9.47
C MET A 172 -24.85 3.81 10.55
N ILE A 173 -25.99 4.47 10.28
CA ILE A 173 -27.14 4.59 11.20
C ILE A 173 -27.71 3.20 11.48
N ARG A 174 -27.88 2.39 10.44
CA ARG A 174 -28.37 1.02 10.56
C ARG A 174 -27.39 0.15 11.36
N LYS A 175 -26.07 0.43 11.31
CA LYS A 175 -25.01 -0.23 12.10
C LYS A 175 -24.99 0.14 13.58
N ASN A 176 -25.45 1.34 13.96
CA ASN A 176 -25.13 1.93 15.26
C ASN A 176 -26.36 2.62 15.91
N THR A 177 -27.30 1.81 16.39
CA THR A 177 -28.58 2.25 16.97
C THR A 177 -28.48 2.88 18.36
N MET A 178 -27.38 2.67 19.11
CA MET A 178 -27.17 3.30 20.42
C MET A 178 -26.46 4.66 20.35
N ALA A 179 -25.57 4.88 19.37
CA ALA A 179 -24.86 6.15 19.22
C ALA A 179 -25.71 7.25 18.54
N THR A 180 -26.83 6.88 17.93
CA THR A 180 -27.68 7.78 17.13
C THR A 180 -28.90 8.32 17.87
N ARG A 181 -29.15 7.92 19.13
CA ARG A 181 -30.26 8.45 19.92
C ARG A 181 -30.10 9.93 20.31
N ASP A 182 -28.88 10.46 20.28
CA ASP A 182 -28.57 11.86 20.61
C ASP A 182 -28.18 12.74 19.40
N LEU A 183 -28.12 12.19 18.19
CA LEU A 183 -27.65 12.93 17.01
C LEU A 183 -28.84 13.43 16.17
N GLY A 184 -29.22 14.68 16.39
CA GLY A 184 -30.22 15.40 15.59
C GLY A 184 -29.83 15.60 14.12
N SER A 185 -30.60 16.41 13.38
CA SER A 185 -30.51 16.62 11.92
C SER A 185 -29.16 17.15 11.38
N GLU A 186 -28.20 17.51 12.24
CA GLU A 186 -26.90 18.11 11.89
C GLU A 186 -25.80 17.10 11.50
N THR A 187 -26.12 15.80 11.42
CA THR A 187 -25.15 14.72 11.16
C THR A 187 -25.04 14.25 9.71
N TYR A 188 -25.66 14.95 8.74
CA TYR A 188 -25.55 14.53 7.32
C TYR A 188 -24.21 15.01 6.77
N PRO A 189 -23.42 14.13 6.11
CA PRO A 189 -22.25 14.57 5.38
C PRO A 189 -22.67 15.60 4.37
N ARG A 190 -22.30 16.85 4.62
CA ARG A 190 -22.47 17.92 3.65
C ARG A 190 -21.18 17.98 2.85
N ILE A 191 -21.32 17.76 1.56
CA ILE A 191 -20.23 17.91 0.61
C ILE A 191 -20.40 19.28 -0.04
N SER A 192 -19.31 20.03 -0.10
CA SER A 192 -19.29 21.36 -0.68
C SER A 192 -17.93 21.65 -1.31
N ASN A 193 -17.83 22.77 -2.02
CA ASN A 193 -16.56 23.24 -2.60
C ASN A 193 -15.87 22.17 -3.46
N HIS A 194 -16.62 21.61 -4.42
CA HIS A 194 -16.11 20.63 -5.38
C HIS A 194 -15.05 21.29 -6.28
N ARG A 195 -13.84 20.73 -6.28
CA ARG A 195 -12.68 21.22 -7.03
C ARG A 195 -12.14 20.10 -7.90
N GLU A 196 -11.81 20.43 -9.14
CA GLU A 196 -11.08 19.54 -10.03
C GLU A 196 -9.59 19.65 -9.77
N ILE A 197 -8.92 18.51 -9.66
CA ILE A 197 -7.46 18.41 -9.64
C ILE A 197 -6.91 18.33 -11.06
N GLY A 198 -7.56 17.53 -11.92
CA GLY A 198 -7.23 17.43 -13.33
C GLY A 198 -8.02 16.35 -14.07
N TYR A 199 -7.78 16.26 -15.38
CA TYR A 199 -8.47 15.36 -16.30
C TYR A 199 -7.47 14.44 -17.02
N ASP A 200 -7.66 13.13 -16.86
CA ASP A 200 -6.90 12.11 -17.57
C ASP A 200 -7.58 11.85 -18.91
N GLU A 201 -7.04 12.40 -20.01
CA GLU A 201 -7.58 12.22 -21.36
C GLU A 201 -7.56 10.75 -21.79
N SER A 202 -6.57 9.98 -21.37
CA SER A 202 -6.41 8.57 -21.77
C SER A 202 -7.51 7.69 -21.17
N ASN A 203 -7.94 8.01 -19.95
CA ASN A 203 -8.99 7.29 -19.22
C ASN A 203 -10.34 8.02 -19.20
N ARG A 204 -10.39 9.20 -19.82
CA ARG A 204 -11.52 10.14 -19.79
C ARG A 204 -12.08 10.34 -18.39
N SER A 205 -11.20 10.35 -17.40
CA SER A 205 -11.55 10.40 -16.00
C SER A 205 -11.13 11.73 -15.39
N ARG A 206 -11.88 12.16 -14.38
CA ARG A 206 -11.66 13.44 -13.70
C ARG A 206 -11.41 13.18 -12.23
N GLY A 207 -10.29 13.70 -11.73
CA GLY A 207 -9.96 13.67 -10.31
C GLY A 207 -10.52 14.89 -9.62
N CYS A 208 -11.31 14.66 -8.57
CA CYS A 208 -12.02 15.69 -7.84
C CYS A 208 -11.74 15.60 -6.35
N VAL A 209 -11.69 16.75 -5.68
CA VAL A 209 -11.72 16.84 -4.22
C VAL A 209 -12.87 17.74 -3.78
N ALA A 210 -13.45 17.47 -2.62
CA ALA A 210 -14.47 18.32 -2.03
C ALA A 210 -14.30 18.39 -0.51
N ASP A 211 -14.86 19.43 0.08
CA ASP A 211 -14.91 19.59 1.52
C ASP A 211 -16.10 18.78 2.05
N MET A 212 -15.85 17.95 3.05
CA MET A 212 -16.85 17.16 3.74
C MET A 212 -16.96 17.62 5.19
N SER A 213 -18.17 18.00 5.60
CA SER A 213 -18.48 18.31 7.00
C SER A 213 -19.53 17.35 7.54
N ILE A 214 -19.28 16.79 8.72
CA ILE A 214 -20.22 15.95 9.48
C ILE A 214 -20.17 16.41 10.93
N ALA A 215 -21.24 17.02 11.45
CA ALA A 215 -21.22 17.69 12.75
C ALA A 215 -20.01 18.66 12.84
N ASP A 216 -19.16 18.52 13.85
CA ASP A 216 -17.95 19.35 14.04
C ASP A 216 -16.72 18.84 13.25
N LEU A 217 -16.82 17.70 12.57
CA LEU A 217 -15.72 17.16 11.78
C LEU A 217 -15.70 17.80 10.39
N HIS A 218 -14.59 18.50 10.08
CA HIS A 218 -14.29 19.02 8.76
C HIS A 218 -13.09 18.28 8.17
N THR A 219 -13.26 17.69 6.99
CA THR A 219 -12.19 16.98 6.27
C THR A 219 -12.39 17.10 4.76
N ASN A 220 -11.46 16.54 3.98
CA ASN A 220 -11.56 16.48 2.53
C ASN A 220 -11.93 15.06 2.08
N ILE A 221 -12.70 14.96 0.99
CA ILE A 221 -12.98 13.71 0.29
C ILE A 221 -12.43 13.79 -1.14
N GLY A 222 -11.77 12.73 -1.58
CA GLY A 222 -11.40 12.53 -2.98
C GLY A 222 -12.45 11.70 -3.70
N TYR A 223 -12.72 12.01 -4.96
CA TYR A 223 -13.53 11.17 -5.82
C TYR A 223 -13.10 11.28 -7.28
N VAL A 224 -13.35 10.23 -8.05
CA VAL A 224 -13.06 10.17 -9.48
C VAL A 224 -14.37 9.97 -10.24
N VAL A 225 -14.56 10.77 -11.28
CA VAL A 225 -15.65 10.63 -12.25
C VAL A 225 -15.08 9.95 -13.48
N ARG A 226 -15.61 8.79 -13.87
CA ARG A 226 -15.14 8.04 -15.06
C ARG A 226 -16.30 7.46 -15.87
N PRO A 227 -16.11 7.15 -17.16
CA PRO A 227 -17.16 6.52 -17.96
C PRO A 227 -17.60 5.18 -17.35
N ASN A 228 -18.90 4.87 -17.45
CA ASN A 228 -19.42 3.54 -17.12
C ASN A 228 -19.25 2.63 -18.34
N GLU A 229 -18.39 1.63 -18.23
CA GLU A 229 -18.09 0.71 -19.34
C GLU A 229 -19.29 -0.15 -19.77
N LYS A 230 -20.31 -0.30 -18.90
CA LYS A 230 -21.48 -1.16 -19.16
C LYS A 230 -22.69 -0.41 -19.71
N GLY A 231 -22.67 0.93 -19.79
CA GLY A 231 -23.83 1.74 -20.19
C GLY A 231 -23.47 2.87 -21.14
N LYS A 232 -24.15 2.97 -22.28
CA LYS A 232 -23.96 4.09 -23.22
C LYS A 232 -24.28 5.42 -22.53
N GLY A 233 -23.28 6.29 -22.39
CA GLY A 233 -23.46 7.66 -21.89
C GLY A 233 -23.55 7.82 -20.38
N ASN A 234 -23.42 6.74 -19.60
CA ASN A 234 -23.43 6.81 -18.14
C ASN A 234 -22.01 7.00 -17.60
N PHE A 235 -21.87 7.64 -16.44
CA PHE A 235 -20.63 7.75 -15.69
C PHE A 235 -20.76 7.02 -14.35
N VAL A 236 -19.64 6.81 -13.67
CA VAL A 236 -19.58 6.34 -12.29
C VAL A 236 -18.75 7.31 -11.46
N VAL A 237 -19.16 7.51 -10.21
CA VAL A 237 -18.43 8.25 -9.20
C VAL A 237 -17.85 7.25 -8.21
N GLN A 238 -16.55 7.31 -7.97
CA GLN A 238 -15.87 6.44 -7.01
C GLN A 238 -15.07 7.28 -6.02
N THR A 239 -15.26 7.04 -4.72
CA THR A 239 -14.56 7.75 -3.66
C THR A 239 -13.18 7.15 -3.41
N PHE A 240 -12.20 8.00 -3.18
CA PHE A 240 -10.82 7.65 -2.85
C PHE A 240 -10.29 8.58 -1.75
N PRO A 241 -9.20 8.22 -1.05
CA PRO A 241 -8.51 9.18 -0.20
C PRO A 241 -8.13 10.43 -1.02
N PRO A 242 -8.31 11.66 -0.49
CA PRO A 242 -8.01 12.89 -1.23
C PRO A 242 -6.56 12.96 -1.70
N GLU A 243 -5.61 12.44 -0.92
CA GLU A 243 -4.18 12.36 -1.27
C GLU A 243 -3.93 11.53 -2.52
N TYR A 244 -4.67 10.44 -2.72
CA TYR A 244 -4.60 9.62 -3.94
C TYR A 244 -5.04 10.43 -5.15
N VAL A 245 -6.18 11.12 -5.05
CA VAL A 245 -6.73 11.88 -6.17
C VAL A 245 -5.80 13.04 -6.54
N ILE A 246 -5.29 13.76 -5.54
CA ILE A 246 -4.36 14.88 -5.74
C ILE A 246 -3.08 14.40 -6.44
N ALA A 247 -2.47 13.31 -5.97
CA ALA A 247 -1.24 12.80 -6.56
C ALA A 247 -1.43 12.27 -7.98
N ARG A 248 -2.56 11.60 -8.26
CA ARG A 248 -2.82 10.94 -9.55
C ARG A 248 -3.25 11.90 -10.66
N TYR A 249 -3.97 12.98 -10.31
CA TYR A 249 -4.58 13.90 -11.27
C TYR A 249 -3.95 15.29 -11.31
N ASN A 250 -2.86 15.54 -10.57
CA ASN A 250 -2.10 16.78 -10.73
C ASN A 250 -1.33 16.81 -12.07
N GLU A 251 -0.73 17.96 -12.39
CA GLU A 251 0.02 18.17 -13.64
C GLU A 251 1.09 17.10 -13.87
N GLN A 252 1.82 16.70 -12.82
CA GLN A 252 2.88 15.69 -12.92
C GLN A 252 2.33 14.28 -13.17
N GLY A 253 1.30 13.86 -12.42
CA GLY A 253 0.67 12.55 -12.53
C GLY A 253 -0.03 12.32 -13.87
N LEU A 254 -0.48 13.41 -14.50
CA LEU A 254 -1.10 13.42 -15.83
C LEU A 254 -0.12 13.67 -16.98
N ASN A 255 1.14 14.02 -16.71
CA ASN A 255 2.11 14.33 -17.76
C ASN A 255 2.46 13.07 -18.58
N PRO A 256 2.05 12.97 -19.85
CA PRO A 256 2.29 11.78 -20.67
C PRO A 256 3.77 11.62 -21.07
N LYS A 257 4.60 12.65 -20.87
CA LYS A 257 6.03 12.63 -21.22
C LYS A 257 6.90 11.97 -20.16
N LEU A 258 6.39 11.74 -18.95
CA LEU A 258 7.15 11.06 -17.90
C LEU A 258 7.33 9.58 -18.20
N GLY A 259 8.39 9.00 -17.63
CA GLY A 259 8.78 7.61 -17.87
C GLY A 259 9.61 7.40 -19.14
N ALA A 260 10.09 8.45 -19.81
CA ALA A 260 11.07 8.29 -20.89
C ALA A 260 12.37 7.67 -20.35
N PRO A 261 13.08 6.81 -21.11
CA PRO A 261 12.79 6.43 -22.50
C PRO A 261 11.80 5.28 -22.67
N VAL A 262 11.39 4.60 -21.59
CA VAL A 262 10.49 3.43 -21.64
C VAL A 262 9.11 3.81 -22.15
N GLY A 263 8.60 4.95 -21.66
CA GLY A 263 7.24 5.41 -21.91
C GLY A 263 6.25 4.84 -20.90
N ARG A 264 5.26 5.65 -20.54
CA ARG A 264 4.27 5.34 -19.49
C ARG A 264 3.51 4.03 -19.73
N GLU A 265 3.06 3.78 -20.95
CA GLU A 265 2.29 2.58 -21.28
C GLU A 265 3.14 1.32 -21.15
N ALA A 266 4.35 1.32 -21.70
CA ALA A 266 5.27 0.20 -21.58
C ALA A 266 5.67 -0.07 -20.12
N ILE A 267 5.88 0.98 -19.30
CA ILE A 267 6.09 0.85 -17.85
C ILE A 267 4.89 0.16 -17.20
N SER A 268 3.66 0.64 -17.45
CA SER A 268 2.46 0.09 -16.83
C SER A 268 2.26 -1.38 -17.23
N THR A 269 2.44 -1.71 -18.51
CA THR A 269 2.31 -3.09 -19.01
C THR A 269 3.37 -4.00 -18.41
N ALA A 270 4.65 -3.59 -18.44
CA ALA A 270 5.74 -4.38 -17.89
C ALA A 270 5.60 -4.58 -16.38
N PHE A 271 5.22 -3.53 -15.64
CA PHE A 271 4.97 -3.60 -14.21
C PHE A 271 3.84 -4.58 -13.88
N MET A 272 2.69 -4.47 -14.55
CA MET A 272 1.57 -5.38 -14.32
C MET A 272 1.92 -6.84 -14.69
N ALA A 273 2.71 -7.06 -15.74
CA ALA A 273 3.23 -8.38 -16.07
C ALA A 273 4.13 -8.94 -14.94
N GLY A 274 4.98 -8.08 -14.35
CA GLY A 274 5.77 -8.40 -13.16
C GLY A 274 4.89 -8.79 -11.97
N VAL A 275 3.82 -8.04 -11.69
CA VAL A 275 2.85 -8.36 -10.63
C VAL A 275 2.18 -9.71 -10.86
N VAL A 276 1.71 -9.99 -12.08
CA VAL A 276 1.12 -11.29 -12.45
C VAL A 276 2.12 -12.44 -12.27
N GLY A 277 3.37 -12.22 -12.66
CA GLY A 277 4.45 -13.17 -12.47
C GLY A 277 4.72 -13.47 -10.99
N PHE A 278 4.76 -12.43 -10.15
CA PHE A 278 4.91 -12.55 -8.70
C PHE A 278 3.71 -13.25 -8.06
N ASP A 279 2.49 -12.84 -8.39
CA ASP A 279 1.25 -13.45 -7.92
C ASP A 279 1.18 -14.94 -8.21
N SER A 280 1.58 -15.34 -9.42
CA SER A 280 1.63 -16.73 -9.83
C SER A 280 2.63 -17.54 -9.00
N LYS A 281 3.77 -16.95 -8.64
CA LYS A 281 4.75 -17.59 -7.72
C LYS A 281 4.14 -17.76 -6.33
N VAL A 282 3.56 -16.70 -5.77
CA VAL A 282 2.93 -16.72 -4.43
C VAL A 282 1.78 -17.72 -4.37
N SER A 283 0.92 -17.75 -5.39
CA SER A 283 -0.22 -18.68 -5.46
C SER A 283 0.20 -20.15 -5.48
N ARG A 284 1.36 -20.47 -6.08
CA ARG A 284 1.90 -21.84 -6.07
C ARG A 284 2.48 -22.22 -4.71
N MET A 285 3.05 -21.25 -4.00
CA MET A 285 3.67 -21.48 -2.68
C MET A 285 2.63 -21.51 -1.55
N SER A 286 1.49 -20.85 -1.73
CA SER A 286 0.46 -20.73 -0.70
C SER A 286 -0.92 -21.12 -1.24
N PRO A 287 -1.41 -22.34 -0.93
CA PRO A 287 -2.74 -22.80 -1.35
C PRO A 287 -3.92 -21.99 -0.79
N SER A 288 -3.66 -21.11 0.19
CA SER A 288 -4.65 -20.17 0.74
C SER A 288 -4.65 -18.81 0.05
N TYR A 289 -3.67 -18.53 -0.82
CA TYR A 289 -3.62 -17.30 -1.61
C TYR A 289 -4.77 -17.24 -2.61
N GLY A 290 -5.35 -16.05 -2.81
CA GLY A 290 -6.51 -15.87 -3.70
C GLY A 290 -7.86 -16.29 -3.11
N LYS A 291 -7.88 -16.89 -1.90
CA LYS A 291 -9.15 -17.14 -1.19
C LYS A 291 -9.74 -15.82 -0.71
N LEU A 292 -11.05 -15.68 -0.87
CA LEU A 292 -11.81 -14.57 -0.32
C LEU A 292 -11.57 -14.53 1.20
N LEU A 293 -11.04 -13.42 1.68
CA LEU A 293 -11.14 -13.11 3.10
C LEU A 293 -12.60 -12.71 3.35
N PRO A 294 -13.29 -13.28 4.35
CA PRO A 294 -14.70 -13.03 4.56
C PRO A 294 -14.96 -11.56 4.93
N GLY A 295 -15.67 -10.86 4.04
CA GLY A 295 -15.84 -9.41 4.03
C GLY A 295 -15.79 -8.94 2.58
N ASP A 296 -16.84 -9.25 1.83
CA ASP A 296 -16.90 -9.13 0.36
C ASP A 296 -16.48 -7.74 -0.12
N ASP A 297 -15.71 -7.72 -1.22
CA ASP A 297 -15.16 -6.59 -1.99
C ASP A 297 -13.67 -6.23 -1.78
N THR A 298 -12.91 -7.04 -1.03
CA THR A 298 -11.44 -6.94 -1.00
C THR A 298 -10.79 -7.69 -2.19
N PRO A 299 -9.74 -7.11 -2.83
CA PRO A 299 -8.95 -7.82 -3.85
C PRO A 299 -8.45 -9.16 -3.34
N THR A 300 -8.54 -10.20 -4.16
CA THR A 300 -8.06 -11.54 -3.79
C THR A 300 -6.60 -11.76 -4.18
N THR A 301 -6.08 -10.98 -5.13
CA THR A 301 -4.73 -11.09 -5.69
C THR A 301 -4.00 -9.74 -5.64
N MET A 302 -2.67 -9.73 -5.81
CA MET A 302 -1.91 -8.48 -5.90
C MET A 302 -2.22 -7.74 -7.20
N GLU A 303 -2.47 -8.47 -8.29
CA GLU A 303 -2.93 -7.94 -9.57
C GLU A 303 -4.22 -7.11 -9.39
N SER A 304 -5.23 -7.69 -8.72
CA SER A 304 -6.48 -6.97 -8.44
C SER A 304 -6.36 -5.88 -7.37
N SER A 305 -5.23 -5.84 -6.66
CA SER A 305 -4.91 -4.81 -5.67
C SER A 305 -4.24 -3.59 -6.31
N VAL A 306 -3.60 -3.72 -7.47
CA VAL A 306 -3.01 -2.57 -8.19
C VAL A 306 -4.11 -1.83 -8.93
N LEU A 307 -4.29 -0.56 -8.57
CA LEU A 307 -5.31 0.33 -9.14
C LEU A 307 -4.75 1.23 -10.23
N GLY A 308 -3.44 1.48 -10.20
CA GLY A 308 -2.75 2.30 -11.18
C GLY A 308 -1.25 2.36 -10.94
N VAL A 309 -0.49 2.57 -12.01
CA VAL A 309 0.96 2.73 -12.00
C VAL A 309 1.29 3.95 -12.84
N VAL A 310 2.01 4.91 -12.27
CA VAL A 310 2.39 6.14 -12.96
C VAL A 310 3.87 6.46 -12.72
N PRO A 311 4.62 6.88 -13.74
CA PRO A 311 5.98 7.36 -13.55
C PRO A 311 5.97 8.68 -12.77
N ALA A 312 6.77 8.76 -11.71
CA ALA A 312 6.99 9.99 -10.94
C ALA A 312 7.97 10.94 -11.65
N ALA A 313 8.88 10.40 -12.45
CA ALA A 313 9.83 11.16 -13.27
C ALA A 313 10.22 10.36 -14.53
N ASN A 314 11.16 10.89 -15.31
CA ASN A 314 11.83 10.10 -16.35
C ASN A 314 12.69 9.01 -15.71
N CYS A 315 12.82 7.90 -16.42
CA CYS A 315 13.68 6.80 -16.01
C CYS A 315 15.15 7.20 -16.18
N LYS A 316 16.00 6.72 -15.28
CA LYS A 316 17.44 6.88 -15.32
C LYS A 316 18.04 5.67 -16.02
N GLN A 317 18.92 5.90 -16.98
CA GLN A 317 19.69 4.82 -17.60
C GLN A 317 20.67 4.25 -16.57
N ILE A 318 20.70 2.92 -16.44
CA ILE A 318 21.67 2.21 -15.60
C ILE A 318 22.81 1.72 -16.49
N ASP A 319 22.49 0.90 -17.50
CA ASP A 319 23.44 0.38 -18.50
C ASP A 319 22.81 0.36 -19.91
N SER A 320 23.29 -0.45 -20.87
CA SER A 320 22.72 -0.49 -22.24
C SER A 320 21.26 -0.94 -22.29
N ASP A 321 20.86 -1.81 -21.37
CA ASP A 321 19.60 -2.56 -21.42
C ASP A 321 18.72 -2.33 -20.19
N HIS A 322 19.28 -1.79 -19.10
CA HIS A 322 18.59 -1.52 -17.84
C HIS A 322 18.29 -0.03 -17.64
N VAL A 323 17.09 0.26 -17.16
CA VAL A 323 16.64 1.59 -16.77
C VAL A 323 15.90 1.51 -15.43
N SER A 324 16.18 2.45 -14.53
CA SER A 324 15.46 2.60 -13.26
C SER A 324 14.39 3.68 -13.42
N CYS A 325 13.14 3.33 -13.19
CA CYS A 325 12.01 4.25 -13.30
C CYS A 325 11.42 4.52 -11.89
N PRO A 326 11.39 5.78 -11.43
CA PRO A 326 10.69 6.12 -10.20
C PRO A 326 9.18 6.06 -10.44
N LEU A 327 8.47 5.20 -9.70
CA LEU A 327 7.04 4.95 -9.87
C LEU A 327 6.24 5.34 -8.63
N LEU A 328 5.01 5.81 -8.86
CA LEU A 328 3.93 5.83 -7.89
C LEU A 328 2.94 4.71 -8.26
N ILE A 329 2.65 3.84 -7.30
CA ILE A 329 1.73 2.72 -7.49
C ILE A 329 0.60 2.87 -6.51
N ASP A 330 -0.61 2.97 -7.04
CA ASP A 330 -1.79 3.01 -6.23
C ASP A 330 -2.26 1.59 -5.95
N TYR A 331 -2.35 1.25 -4.67
CA TYR A 331 -2.50 -0.12 -4.21
C TYR A 331 -3.58 -0.23 -3.15
N ARG A 332 -4.49 -1.20 -3.30
CA ARG A 332 -5.49 -1.56 -2.29
C ARG A 332 -4.96 -2.73 -1.48
N ASP A 333 -4.46 -2.44 -0.30
CA ASP A 333 -3.84 -3.40 0.59
C ASP A 333 -4.85 -4.36 1.22
N ARG A 334 -4.75 -5.63 0.81
CA ARG A 334 -5.62 -6.71 1.30
C ARG A 334 -5.47 -6.93 2.80
N LEU A 335 -4.26 -6.81 3.34
CA LEU A 335 -4.00 -7.02 4.77
C LEU A 335 -4.70 -5.94 5.59
N LEU A 336 -4.48 -4.66 5.27
CA LEU A 336 -5.16 -3.53 5.93
C LEU A 336 -6.69 -3.61 5.78
N GLY A 337 -7.17 -4.00 4.60
CA GLY A 337 -8.59 -4.16 4.32
C GLY A 337 -9.25 -5.27 5.17
N ALA A 338 -8.54 -6.38 5.38
CA ALA A 338 -9.06 -7.54 6.11
C ALA A 338 -9.39 -7.27 7.59
N PHE A 339 -8.85 -6.19 8.17
CA PHE A 339 -9.15 -5.76 9.54
C PHE A 339 -9.71 -4.33 9.62
N GLY A 340 -10.22 -3.81 8.51
CA GLY A 340 -10.96 -2.55 8.45
C GLY A 340 -10.10 -1.30 8.69
N ALA A 341 -8.79 -1.36 8.43
CA ALA A 341 -7.96 -0.17 8.30
C ALA A 341 -8.11 0.45 6.90
N PRO A 342 -7.81 1.74 6.72
CA PRO A 342 -7.77 2.35 5.40
C PRO A 342 -6.78 1.60 4.50
N SER A 343 -7.29 0.81 3.56
CA SER A 343 -6.52 -0.11 2.74
C SER A 343 -5.87 0.54 1.53
N MET A 344 -6.24 1.76 1.20
CA MET A 344 -5.67 2.49 0.08
C MET A 344 -4.27 3.02 0.43
N LEU A 345 -3.27 2.50 -0.26
CA LEU A 345 -1.87 2.86 -0.15
C LEU A 345 -1.39 3.46 -1.47
N GLN A 346 -0.57 4.50 -1.39
CA GLN A 346 0.27 4.91 -2.53
C GLN A 346 1.70 4.46 -2.21
N LEU A 347 2.16 3.47 -2.97
CA LEU A 347 3.51 2.96 -2.89
C LEU A 347 4.42 3.83 -3.76
N LYS A 348 5.68 3.94 -3.33
CA LYS A 348 6.73 4.64 -4.08
C LYS A 348 7.91 3.71 -4.18
N GLY A 349 8.56 3.68 -5.34
CA GLY A 349 9.76 2.88 -5.52
C GLY A 349 10.42 3.14 -6.87
N ASP A 350 11.72 2.90 -6.93
CA ASP A 350 12.50 2.93 -8.16
C ASP A 350 12.55 1.51 -8.71
N PHE A 351 11.84 1.25 -9.80
CA PHE A 351 11.71 -0.09 -10.39
C PHE A 351 12.61 -0.21 -11.62
N THR A 352 13.38 -1.29 -11.68
CA THR A 352 14.27 -1.56 -12.80
C THR A 352 13.52 -2.30 -13.92
N PHE A 353 13.68 -1.80 -15.15
CA PHE A 353 13.17 -2.41 -16.37
C PHE A 353 14.32 -2.76 -17.29
N VAL A 354 14.20 -3.90 -17.97
CA VAL A 354 15.21 -4.43 -18.89
C VAL A 354 14.59 -4.51 -20.29
N LYS A 355 15.36 -4.15 -21.30
CA LYS A 355 14.98 -4.40 -22.69
C LYS A 355 14.85 -5.90 -22.93
N ASP A 356 13.76 -6.29 -23.56
CA ASP A 356 13.53 -7.68 -23.98
C ASP A 356 12.99 -7.70 -25.41
N GLY A 357 13.89 -7.95 -26.36
CA GLY A 357 13.60 -7.82 -27.79
C GLY A 357 13.15 -6.40 -28.15
N GLY A 358 11.91 -6.28 -28.64
CA GLY A 358 11.28 -4.99 -28.99
C GLY A 358 10.49 -4.33 -27.85
N GLY A 359 10.51 -4.89 -26.64
CA GLY A 359 9.72 -4.42 -25.50
C GLY A 359 10.54 -4.26 -24.23
N TRP A 360 9.82 -4.12 -23.11
CA TRP A 360 10.38 -3.98 -21.77
C TRP A 360 9.76 -5.00 -20.83
N LYS A 361 10.57 -5.51 -19.91
CA LYS A 361 10.13 -6.33 -18.77
C LYS A 361 10.72 -5.79 -17.48
N THR A 362 10.18 -6.20 -16.35
CA THR A 362 10.77 -5.91 -15.05
C THR A 362 12.05 -6.74 -14.87
N ALA A 363 13.03 -6.21 -14.14
CA ALA A 363 14.24 -6.96 -13.75
C ALA A 363 13.93 -7.99 -12.65
N ASP A 364 14.94 -8.79 -12.29
CA ASP A 364 14.80 -9.91 -11.34
C ASP A 364 14.52 -9.44 -9.90
N ASP A 365 14.96 -8.23 -9.55
CA ASP A 365 14.75 -7.53 -8.27
C ASP A 365 13.32 -7.02 -8.04
N PHE A 366 12.42 -7.18 -9.03
CA PHE A 366 11.07 -6.63 -9.00
C PHE A 366 10.26 -7.03 -7.76
N SER A 367 10.33 -8.31 -7.38
CA SER A 367 9.53 -8.86 -6.29
C SER A 367 9.97 -8.29 -4.94
N GLU A 368 11.28 -8.09 -4.79
CA GLU A 368 11.87 -7.47 -3.61
C GLU A 368 11.48 -6.00 -3.52
N THR A 369 11.67 -5.25 -4.61
CA THR A 369 11.32 -3.82 -4.69
C THR A 369 9.85 -3.57 -4.38
N LEU A 370 8.94 -4.39 -4.93
CA LEU A 370 7.50 -4.29 -4.66
C LEU A 370 7.17 -4.60 -3.20
N THR A 371 7.73 -5.68 -2.65
CA THR A 371 7.50 -6.09 -1.27
C THR A 371 8.00 -5.04 -0.29
N LYS A 372 9.17 -4.47 -0.56
CA LYS A 372 9.75 -3.37 0.20
C LYS A 372 8.82 -2.16 0.23
N ALA A 373 8.38 -1.67 -0.94
CA ALA A 373 7.49 -0.51 -1.03
C ALA A 373 6.15 -0.74 -0.28
N LEU A 374 5.63 -1.97 -0.30
CA LEU A 374 4.44 -2.37 0.47
C LEU A 374 4.68 -2.33 1.98
N VAL A 375 5.77 -2.92 2.44
CA VAL A 375 6.12 -2.99 3.87
C VAL A 375 6.35 -1.59 4.44
N GLU A 376 7.15 -0.77 3.78
CA GLU A 376 7.39 0.62 4.20
C GLU A 376 6.09 1.39 4.35
N ARG A 377 5.19 1.27 3.36
CA ARG A 377 3.94 2.02 3.39
C ARG A 377 2.98 1.51 4.45
N ARG A 378 2.95 0.21 4.74
CA ARG A 378 2.19 -0.36 5.87
C ARG A 378 2.70 0.16 7.21
N ILE A 379 4.01 0.20 7.40
CA ILE A 379 4.62 0.72 8.62
C ILE A 379 4.32 2.21 8.78
N ALA A 380 4.50 3.01 7.74
CA ALA A 380 4.14 4.43 7.74
C ALA A 380 2.69 4.65 8.14
N LYS A 381 1.78 3.82 7.62
CA LYS A 381 0.34 3.95 7.87
C LYS A 381 -0.06 3.65 9.31
N VAL A 382 0.68 2.78 9.99
CA VAL A 382 0.27 2.26 11.31
C VAL A 382 1.15 2.78 12.46
N TYR A 383 2.44 3.01 12.20
CA TYR A 383 3.42 3.51 13.18
C TYR A 383 3.83 4.97 12.93
N GLY A 384 3.39 5.58 11.82
CA GLY A 384 3.70 6.95 11.45
C GLY A 384 4.91 7.08 10.51
N GLU A 385 4.98 8.21 9.81
CA GLU A 385 6.00 8.49 8.79
C GLU A 385 7.43 8.52 9.38
N GLU A 386 7.62 8.98 10.63
CA GLU A 386 8.95 9.03 11.26
C GLU A 386 9.58 7.63 11.41
N VAL A 387 8.76 6.60 11.67
CA VAL A 387 9.25 5.22 11.78
C VAL A 387 9.61 4.68 10.40
N ALA A 388 8.82 4.99 9.37
CA ALA A 388 9.12 4.61 7.99
C ALA A 388 10.36 5.32 7.45
N GLU A 389 10.57 6.60 7.78
CA GLU A 389 11.78 7.35 7.40
C GLU A 389 13.05 6.73 7.99
N LYS A 390 13.00 6.21 9.23
CA LYS A 390 14.13 5.49 9.85
C LYS A 390 14.50 4.21 9.11
N MET A 391 13.55 3.56 8.45
CA MET A 391 13.82 2.39 7.60
C MET A 391 14.58 2.76 6.33
N ASN A 392 14.34 3.97 5.83
CA ASN A 392 14.86 4.49 4.56
C ASN A 392 16.07 5.43 4.74
N ALA A 393 16.57 5.56 5.97
CA ALA A 393 17.66 6.47 6.31
C ALA A 393 18.99 5.95 5.74
N GLN A 394 19.22 6.26 4.48
CA GLN A 394 20.48 6.08 3.73
C GLN A 394 21.02 7.38 3.11
N LYS A 395 20.48 8.55 3.47
CA LYS A 395 20.99 9.82 2.91
C LYS A 395 22.15 10.41 3.70
#